data_AF-A0A1F6NIR7-F1
#
_entry.id   AF-A0A1F6NIR7-F1
#
_cell.length_a   1.000
_cell.length_b   1.000
_cell.length_c   1.000
_cell.angle_alpha   90.00
_cell.angle_beta   90.00
_cell.angle_gamma   90.00
#
_symmetry.space_group_name_H-M   'P 1'
#
loop_
_entity.id
_entity.type
_entity.pdbx_description
1 polymer ?
#
loop_
_entity_poly.entity_id
_entity_poly.type
_entity_poly.pdbx_seq_one_letter_code
_entity_poly.pdbx_strand_id
1 'polypeptide(L)'
;MKSEKIRLTKNDMRIFHIIPSAFDYFDDISDRAFKLVDELTDLGVDVDAMTVQYGTVKKSTERHVKSVAPSREYLGNVSVAAALEKAIGYDVIHVHCPMLGALGKILQIKRQFLQKPLVVTIYRSVPSKDLFSILIQLYNGYYLPRIKKAADAITGPNISAEELVDLYEELLAT
;
A
#
# COMPACT_ATOMS: atom_id res chain seq x y z
N MET A 1 -35.67 -5.14 -12.97
CA MET A 1 -34.80 -6.09 -12.23
C MET A 1 -33.80 -5.27 -11.44
N LYS A 2 -33.92 -5.25 -10.10
CA LYS A 2 -32.89 -4.66 -9.24
C LYS A 2 -31.76 -5.69 -9.17
N SER A 3 -30.57 -5.34 -9.67
CA SER A 3 -29.37 -6.13 -9.46
C SER A 3 -29.07 -6.13 -7.96
N GLU A 4 -29.16 -7.30 -7.35
CA GLU A 4 -28.78 -7.53 -5.96
C GLU A 4 -27.26 -7.33 -5.88
N LYS A 5 -26.81 -6.22 -5.28
CA LYS A 5 -25.38 -5.99 -5.02
C LYS A 5 -24.94 -7.08 -4.04
N ILE A 6 -24.17 -8.05 -4.54
CA ILE A 6 -23.50 -9.05 -3.69
C ILE A 6 -22.57 -8.28 -2.76
N ARG A 7 -22.87 -8.28 -1.45
CA ARG A 7 -21.93 -7.77 -0.44
C ARG A 7 -20.80 -8.79 -0.33
N LEU A 8 -19.59 -8.37 -0.65
CA LEU A 8 -18.39 -9.16 -0.34
C LEU A 8 -18.33 -9.32 1.18
N THR A 9 -18.15 -10.56 1.64
CA THR A 9 -17.86 -10.79 3.05
C THR A 9 -16.37 -10.54 3.28
N LYS A 10 -15.98 -10.35 4.54
CA LYS A 10 -14.57 -10.22 4.95
C LYS A 10 -13.61 -11.23 4.30
N ASN A 11 -14.09 -12.45 4.08
CA ASN A 11 -13.32 -13.55 3.49
C ASN A 11 -13.19 -13.47 1.95
N ASP A 12 -13.98 -12.62 1.29
CA ASP A 12 -13.97 -12.46 -0.17
C ASP A 12 -13.20 -11.22 -0.62
N MET A 13 -12.86 -10.30 0.31
CA MET A 13 -12.17 -9.05 0.00
C MET A 13 -10.68 -9.27 -0.23
N ARG A 14 -10.21 -8.87 -1.41
CA ARG A 14 -8.79 -8.93 -1.79
C ARG A 14 -8.16 -7.55 -1.76
N ILE A 15 -7.19 -7.34 -0.88
CA ILE A 15 -6.56 -6.03 -0.67
C ILE A 15 -5.08 -6.09 -1.08
N PHE A 16 -4.63 -5.11 -1.87
CA PHE A 16 -3.24 -5.01 -2.29
C PHE A 16 -2.52 -3.83 -1.64
N HIS A 17 -1.57 -4.11 -0.76
CA HIS A 17 -0.77 -3.11 -0.07
C HIS A 17 0.52 -2.76 -0.82
N ILE A 18 0.80 -1.46 -0.94
CA ILE A 18 2.03 -0.94 -1.53
C ILE A 18 2.83 -0.21 -0.45
N ILE A 19 3.94 -0.83 -0.06
CA ILE A 19 4.72 -0.43 1.13
C ILE A 19 6.09 0.12 0.71
N PRO A 20 6.53 1.28 1.22
CA PRO A 20 7.89 1.77 0.99
C PRO A 20 8.89 0.93 1.80
N SER A 21 9.97 0.43 1.19
CA SER A 21 11.05 -0.29 1.92
C SER A 21 12.47 -0.02 1.43
N ALA A 22 12.65 0.86 0.45
CA ALA A 22 13.92 0.98 -0.25
C ALA A 22 15.03 1.73 0.51
N PHE A 23 14.67 2.50 1.54
CA PHE A 23 15.60 3.30 2.33
C PHE A 23 15.25 3.16 3.81
N ASP A 24 16.26 3.28 4.67
CA ASP A 24 16.14 3.26 6.13
C ASP A 24 15.19 4.34 6.67
N TYR A 25 14.96 5.42 5.93
CA TYR A 25 13.95 6.43 6.27
C TYR A 25 12.53 5.87 6.34
N PHE A 26 12.28 4.68 5.81
CA PHE A 26 10.98 4.02 5.74
C PHE A 26 10.85 2.80 6.65
N ASP A 27 11.87 2.43 7.42
CA ASP A 27 11.86 1.19 8.21
C ASP A 27 10.65 1.14 9.16
N ASP A 28 10.42 2.20 9.93
CA ASP A 28 9.26 2.32 10.84
C ASP A 28 7.90 2.30 10.12
N ILE A 29 7.84 2.81 8.88
CA ILE A 29 6.64 2.76 8.05
C ILE A 29 6.40 1.32 7.59
N SER A 30 7.45 0.65 7.11
CA SER A 30 7.37 -0.71 6.60
C SER A 30 7.00 -1.70 7.70
N ASP A 31 7.61 -1.59 8.88
CA ASP A 31 7.32 -2.45 10.02
C ASP A 31 5.86 -2.33 10.46
N ARG A 32 5.36 -1.10 10.57
CA ARG A 32 3.95 -0.84 10.91
C ARG A 32 3.01 -1.35 9.85
N ALA A 33 3.32 -1.12 8.58
CA ALA A 33 2.51 -1.60 7.47
C ALA A 33 2.44 -3.13 7.48
N PHE A 34 3.56 -3.84 7.61
CA PHE A 34 3.55 -5.30 7.66
C PHE A 34 2.78 -5.86 8.85
N LYS A 35 2.94 -5.26 10.03
CA LYS A 35 2.14 -5.61 11.22
C LYS A 35 0.64 -5.47 10.97
N LEU A 36 0.22 -4.37 10.36
CA LEU A 36 -1.18 -4.14 9.99
C LEU A 36 -1.68 -5.19 8.99
N VAL A 37 -0.87 -5.52 7.97
CA VAL A 37 -1.24 -6.53 6.99
C VAL A 37 -1.41 -7.90 7.67
N ASP A 38 -0.54 -8.26 8.63
CA ASP A 38 -0.66 -9.51 9.42
C ASP A 38 -1.95 -9.52 10.26
N GLU A 39 -2.26 -8.42 10.93
CA GLU A 39 -3.51 -8.28 11.68
C GLU A 39 -4.75 -8.43 10.76
N LEU A 40 -4.72 -7.88 9.55
CA LEU A 40 -5.80 -8.06 8.56
C LEU A 40 -5.92 -9.52 8.10
N THR A 41 -4.79 -10.21 7.93
CA THR A 41 -4.78 -11.63 7.58
C THR A 41 -5.35 -12.48 8.72
N ASP A 42 -4.99 -12.21 9.98
CA ASP A 42 -5.55 -12.89 11.16
C ASP A 42 -7.06 -12.66 11.30
N LEU A 43 -7.51 -11.50 10.85
CA LEU A 43 -8.92 -11.15 10.73
C LEU A 43 -9.63 -11.89 9.57
N GLY A 44 -8.92 -12.58 8.69
CA GLY A 44 -9.49 -13.37 7.58
C GLY A 44 -9.63 -12.61 6.25
N VAL A 45 -9.01 -11.42 6.14
CA VAL A 45 -8.97 -10.67 4.88
C VAL A 45 -7.89 -11.26 3.97
N ASP A 46 -8.19 -11.43 2.68
CA ASP A 46 -7.19 -11.82 1.69
C ASP A 46 -6.31 -10.61 1.35
N VAL A 47 -5.10 -10.56 1.89
CA VAL A 47 -4.21 -9.41 1.76
C VAL A 47 -2.84 -9.82 1.24
N ASP A 48 -2.46 -9.19 0.12
CA ASP A 48 -1.11 -9.25 -0.41
C ASP A 48 -0.41 -7.90 -0.27
N ALA A 49 0.90 -7.94 -0.07
CA ALA A 49 1.73 -6.75 0.06
C ALA A 49 2.93 -6.81 -0.89
N MET A 50 3.21 -5.69 -1.54
CA MET A 50 4.46 -5.49 -2.25
C MET A 50 5.28 -4.38 -1.61
N THR A 51 6.60 -4.47 -1.76
CA THR A 51 7.47 -3.36 -1.41
C THR A 51 8.04 -2.67 -2.64
N VAL A 52 8.09 -1.34 -2.59
CA VAL A 52 8.79 -0.56 -3.60
C VAL A 52 10.28 -0.56 -3.23
N GLN A 53 11.09 -1.30 -4.00
CA GLN A 53 12.55 -1.32 -3.89
C GLN A 53 13.20 -0.58 -5.06
N TYR A 54 14.32 0.11 -4.80
CA TYR A 54 15.16 0.69 -5.84
C TYR A 54 16.50 -0.05 -5.85
N GLY A 55 16.83 -0.72 -6.96
CA GLY A 55 18.07 -1.47 -7.14
C GLY A 55 17.98 -2.96 -6.75
N THR A 56 19.11 -3.66 -6.72
CA THR A 56 19.18 -5.09 -6.44
C THR A 56 18.88 -5.38 -4.96
N VAL A 57 18.01 -6.35 -4.68
CA VAL A 57 17.57 -6.74 -3.33
C VAL A 57 18.79 -7.02 -2.43
N LYS A 58 18.98 -6.23 -1.36
CA LYS A 58 19.90 -6.62 -0.29
C LYS A 58 19.26 -7.79 0.46
N LYS A 59 20.00 -8.90 0.64
CA LYS A 59 19.56 -10.09 1.40
C LYS A 59 19.03 -9.76 2.81
N SER A 60 19.44 -8.62 3.38
CA SER A 60 18.93 -8.12 4.67
C SER A 60 17.45 -7.76 4.62
N THR A 61 16.97 -7.13 3.54
CA THR A 61 15.56 -6.73 3.42
C THR A 61 14.65 -7.93 3.22
N GLU A 62 15.08 -8.93 2.44
CA GLU A 62 14.33 -10.18 2.28
C GLU A 62 14.24 -10.97 3.59
N ARG A 63 15.34 -11.01 4.38
CA ARG A 63 15.33 -11.63 5.72
C ARG A 63 14.45 -10.87 6.69
N HIS A 64 14.48 -9.54 6.67
CA HIS A 64 13.64 -8.70 7.52
C HIS A 64 12.16 -8.96 7.24
N VAL A 65 11.75 -8.90 5.96
CA VAL A 65 10.36 -9.19 5.58
C VAL A 65 9.95 -10.62 5.95
N LYS A 66 10.79 -11.63 5.70
CA LYS A 66 10.52 -13.00 6.14
C LYS A 66 10.48 -13.17 7.66
N SER A 67 11.20 -12.35 8.42
CA SER A 67 11.20 -12.40 9.88
C SER A 67 9.99 -11.71 10.51
N VAL A 68 9.48 -10.66 9.86
CA VAL A 68 8.34 -9.88 10.35
C VAL A 68 7.02 -10.48 9.85
N ALA A 69 6.97 -10.95 8.60
CA ALA A 69 5.78 -11.50 7.95
C ALA A 69 6.10 -12.85 7.22
N PRO A 70 6.34 -13.94 7.97
CA PRO A 70 6.79 -15.23 7.43
C PRO A 70 5.77 -15.96 6.53
N SER A 71 4.48 -15.62 6.64
CA SER A 71 3.38 -16.26 5.89
C SER A 71 3.21 -15.74 4.46
N ARG A 72 3.94 -14.70 4.02
CA ARG A 72 3.69 -14.02 2.75
C ARG A 72 4.65 -14.37 1.62
N GLU A 73 4.10 -14.36 0.40
CA GLU A 73 4.88 -14.39 -0.83
C GLU A 73 5.49 -13.00 -1.08
N TYR A 74 6.71 -12.78 -0.60
CA TYR A 74 7.45 -11.54 -0.87
C TYR A 74 7.75 -11.42 -2.36
N LEU A 75 6.96 -10.62 -3.07
CA LEU A 75 7.20 -10.24 -4.46
C LEU A 75 8.32 -9.18 -4.53
N GLY A 76 9.55 -9.54 -4.15
CA GLY A 76 10.72 -8.68 -4.33
C GLY A 76 10.94 -8.29 -5.79
N ASN A 77 11.68 -7.21 -6.04
CA ASN A 77 12.12 -6.68 -7.36
C ASN A 77 11.22 -6.93 -8.59
N VAL A 78 9.90 -6.98 -8.42
CA VAL A 78 8.98 -6.88 -9.53
C VAL A 78 9.00 -5.42 -9.96
N SER A 79 9.14 -5.14 -11.26
CA SER A 79 9.05 -3.76 -11.73
C SER A 79 7.74 -3.17 -11.19
N VAL A 80 7.78 -1.92 -10.67
CA VAL A 80 6.58 -1.27 -10.14
C VAL A 80 5.41 -1.36 -11.12
N ALA A 81 5.67 -1.42 -12.43
CA ALA A 81 4.63 -1.67 -13.43
C ALA A 81 4.00 -3.06 -13.32
N ALA A 82 4.81 -4.13 -13.35
CA ALA A 82 4.32 -5.51 -13.26
C ALA A 82 3.63 -5.81 -11.92
N ALA A 83 4.07 -5.19 -10.83
CA ALA A 83 3.43 -5.36 -9.53
C ALA A 83 2.09 -4.60 -9.46
N LEU A 84 2.00 -3.45 -10.11
CA LEU A 84 0.72 -2.76 -10.25
C LEU A 84 -0.23 -3.41 -11.27
N GLU A 85 0.28 -4.16 -12.26
CA GLU A 85 -0.56 -5.02 -13.11
C GLU A 85 -1.22 -6.12 -12.28
N LYS A 86 -0.51 -6.73 -11.33
CA LYS A 86 -1.11 -7.67 -10.38
C LYS A 86 -2.20 -6.99 -9.53
N ALA A 87 -2.01 -5.72 -9.15
CA ALA A 87 -2.98 -4.95 -8.36
C ALA A 87 -4.36 -4.85 -9.06
N ILE A 88 -4.44 -5.04 -10.38
CA ILE A 88 -5.71 -5.09 -11.13
C ILE A 88 -6.60 -6.25 -10.66
N GLY A 89 -6.05 -7.31 -10.09
CA GLY A 89 -6.82 -8.45 -9.56
C GLY A 89 -7.47 -8.24 -8.19
N TYR A 90 -7.22 -7.11 -7.52
CA TYR A 90 -7.63 -6.86 -6.13
C TYR A 90 -8.76 -5.85 -6.04
N ASP A 91 -9.61 -5.97 -5.04
CA ASP A 91 -10.76 -5.10 -4.85
C ASP A 91 -10.33 -3.71 -4.38
N VAL A 92 -9.34 -3.63 -3.49
CA VAL A 92 -8.81 -2.36 -2.96
C VAL A 92 -7.29 -2.28 -3.14
N ILE A 93 -6.80 -1.11 -3.51
CA ILE A 93 -5.37 -0.78 -3.50
C ILE A 93 -5.09 0.13 -2.32
N HIS A 94 -4.20 -0.28 -1.42
CA HIS A 94 -3.82 0.49 -0.23
C HIS A 94 -2.35 0.92 -0.31
N VAL A 95 -2.09 2.22 -0.31
CA VAL A 95 -0.75 2.80 -0.50
C VAL A 95 -0.25 3.46 0.78
N HIS A 96 0.95 3.09 1.23
CA HIS A 96 1.60 3.64 2.41
C HIS A 96 2.58 4.74 2.01
N CYS A 97 2.39 5.96 2.52
CA CYS A 97 3.16 7.14 2.15
C CYS A 97 3.88 7.77 3.35
N PRO A 98 5.08 8.38 3.20
CA PRO A 98 5.76 8.73 1.94
C PRO A 98 6.48 7.55 1.25
N MET A 99 6.72 7.70 -0.05
CA MET A 99 7.53 6.77 -0.86
C MET A 99 8.21 7.49 -2.02
N LEU A 100 9.11 6.83 -2.76
CA LEU A 100 9.73 7.37 -3.98
C LEU A 100 9.19 6.61 -5.21
N GLY A 101 9.36 7.12 -6.43
CA GLY A 101 9.21 6.38 -7.71
C GLY A 101 7.86 5.72 -8.13
N ALA A 102 6.94 5.39 -7.23
CA ALA A 102 5.74 4.59 -7.52
C ALA A 102 4.43 5.40 -7.58
N LEU A 103 4.31 6.48 -6.79
CA LEU A 103 3.11 7.34 -6.76
C LEU A 103 2.65 7.82 -8.15
N GLY A 104 3.57 8.16 -9.06
CA GLY A 104 3.22 8.55 -10.42
C GLY A 104 2.51 7.45 -11.22
N LYS A 105 2.98 6.20 -11.09
CA LYS A 105 2.39 5.03 -11.74
C LYS A 105 1.05 4.64 -11.10
N ILE A 106 0.96 4.72 -9.77
CA ILE A 106 -0.30 4.50 -9.04
C ILE A 106 -1.37 5.47 -9.53
N LEU A 107 -1.03 6.77 -9.66
CA LEU A 107 -1.93 7.78 -10.20
C LEU A 107 -2.35 7.49 -11.65
N GLN A 108 -1.43 6.99 -12.48
CA GLN A 108 -1.74 6.59 -13.85
C GLN A 108 -2.73 5.41 -13.87
N ILE A 109 -2.53 4.42 -13.01
CA ILE A 109 -3.37 3.23 -12.94
C ILE A 109 -4.74 3.54 -12.36
N LYS A 110 -4.84 4.38 -11.32
CA LYS A 110 -6.15 4.87 -10.83
C LYS A 110 -6.95 5.58 -11.92
N ARG A 111 -6.29 6.28 -12.86
CA ARG A 111 -6.97 6.88 -14.02
C ARG A 111 -7.43 5.86 -15.06
N GLN A 112 -6.69 4.76 -15.22
CA GLN A 112 -7.00 3.70 -16.20
C GLN A 112 -8.05 2.71 -15.66
N PHE A 113 -8.06 2.47 -14.34
CA PHE A 113 -8.94 1.54 -13.64
C PHE A 113 -9.80 2.31 -12.63
N LEU A 114 -10.63 3.21 -13.15
CA LEU A 114 -11.35 4.26 -12.41
C LEU A 114 -12.24 3.75 -11.26
N GLN A 115 -12.56 2.45 -11.21
CA GLN A 115 -13.56 1.90 -10.31
C GLN A 115 -13.01 1.25 -9.04
N LYS A 116 -11.69 1.02 -8.92
CA LYS A 116 -11.14 0.37 -7.72
C LYS A 116 -10.85 1.40 -6.62
N PRO A 117 -11.33 1.21 -5.38
CA PRO A 117 -10.97 2.06 -4.27
C PRO A 117 -9.45 2.12 -4.04
N LEU A 118 -8.96 3.33 -3.85
CA LEU A 118 -7.59 3.68 -3.52
C LEU A 118 -7.58 4.26 -2.11
N VAL A 119 -7.03 3.51 -1.16
CA VAL A 119 -6.81 3.95 0.21
C VAL A 119 -5.36 4.42 0.35
N VAL A 120 -5.13 5.51 1.08
CA VAL A 120 -3.79 6.04 1.32
C VAL A 120 -3.56 6.26 2.81
N THR A 121 -2.60 5.53 3.40
CA THR A 121 -2.11 5.84 4.74
C THR A 121 -1.00 6.88 4.67
N ILE A 122 -1.15 7.98 5.41
CA ILE A 122 -0.13 9.03 5.51
C ILE A 122 0.60 8.92 6.85
N TYR A 123 1.88 8.58 6.80
CA TYR A 123 2.77 8.54 7.95
C TYR A 123 3.46 9.90 8.16
N ARG A 124 4.56 9.90 8.93
CA ARG A 124 5.41 11.07 9.13
C ARG A 124 6.13 11.50 7.84
N SER A 125 6.55 12.76 7.80
CA SER A 125 7.46 13.27 6.77
C SER A 125 8.82 12.57 6.83
N VAL A 126 9.51 12.52 5.68
CA VAL A 126 10.89 12.00 5.60
C VAL A 126 11.85 12.99 6.27
N PRO A 127 12.68 12.56 7.23
CA PRO A 127 13.62 13.45 7.92
C PRO A 127 14.71 13.92 6.96
N SER A 128 15.10 15.19 7.05
CA SER A 128 16.21 15.75 6.28
C SER A 128 17.55 15.26 6.86
N LYS A 129 18.16 14.27 6.22
CA LYS A 129 19.45 13.70 6.65
C LYS A 129 20.55 13.86 5.60
N ASP A 130 20.19 13.70 4.33
CA ASP A 130 21.12 13.73 3.19
C ASP A 130 20.41 14.12 1.88
N LEU A 131 21.16 14.13 0.78
CA LEU A 131 20.66 14.47 -0.54
C LEU A 131 19.49 13.56 -0.99
N PHE A 132 19.53 12.26 -0.67
CA PHE A 132 18.44 11.35 -1.02
C PHE A 132 17.17 11.69 -0.26
N SER A 133 17.27 12.02 1.03
CA SER A 133 16.11 12.46 1.81
C SER A 133 15.47 13.74 1.24
N ILE A 134 16.27 14.68 0.73
CA ILE A 134 15.79 15.90 0.06
C ILE A 134 15.09 15.54 -1.25
N LEU A 135 15.67 14.65 -2.07
CA LEU A 135 15.04 14.18 -3.32
C LEU A 135 13.69 13.51 -3.04
N ILE A 136 13.62 12.70 -1.99
CA ILE A 136 12.37 12.05 -1.56
C ILE A 136 11.36 13.08 -1.10
N GLN A 137 11.76 14.10 -0.33
CA GLN A 137 10.88 15.19 0.07
C GLN A 137 10.34 15.98 -1.12
N LEU A 138 11.18 16.31 -2.11
CA LEU A 138 10.75 16.98 -3.33
C LEU A 138 9.76 16.14 -4.12
N TYR A 139 10.07 14.85 -4.31
CA TYR A 139 9.17 13.90 -4.97
C TYR A 139 7.81 13.83 -4.25
N ASN A 140 7.81 13.65 -2.93
CA ASN A 140 6.58 13.57 -2.15
C ASN A 140 5.83 14.91 -2.09
N GLY A 141 6.54 16.04 -2.07
CA GLY A 141 5.94 17.37 -2.16
C GLY A 141 5.15 17.55 -3.45
N TYR A 142 5.64 16.99 -4.56
CA TYR A 142 4.91 16.97 -5.82
C TYR A 142 3.77 15.94 -5.84
N TYR A 143 4.00 14.69 -5.43
CA TYR A 143 3.05 13.60 -5.64
C TYR A 143 2.01 13.42 -4.52
N LEU A 144 2.31 13.75 -3.26
CA LEU A 144 1.37 13.57 -2.15
C LEU A 144 0.06 14.36 -2.32
N PRO A 145 0.06 15.64 -2.70
CA PRO A 145 -1.19 16.37 -2.92
C PRO A 145 -2.05 15.72 -4.02
N ARG A 146 -1.41 15.15 -5.04
CA ARG A 146 -2.09 14.51 -6.17
C ARG A 146 -2.69 13.17 -5.78
N ILE A 147 -1.96 12.34 -5.04
CA ILE A 147 -2.49 11.04 -4.60
C ILE A 147 -3.58 11.21 -3.55
N LYS A 148 -3.46 12.19 -2.64
CA LYS A 148 -4.52 12.53 -1.69
C LYS A 148 -5.81 12.93 -2.40
N LYS A 149 -5.72 13.69 -3.49
CA LYS A 149 -6.89 14.07 -4.30
C LYS A 149 -7.51 12.89 -5.07
N ALA A 150 -6.71 11.87 -5.39
CA ALA A 150 -7.16 10.70 -6.14
C ALA A 150 -7.61 9.54 -5.24
N ALA A 151 -7.31 9.60 -3.95
CA ALA A 151 -7.68 8.59 -2.98
C ALA A 151 -9.17 8.67 -2.65
N ASP A 152 -9.81 7.52 -2.53
CA ASP A 152 -11.20 7.42 -2.09
C ASP A 152 -11.28 7.49 -0.56
N ALA A 153 -10.22 7.08 0.14
CA ALA A 153 -10.05 7.30 1.58
C ALA A 153 -8.59 7.58 1.96
N ILE A 154 -8.41 8.37 3.03
CA ILE A 154 -7.10 8.69 3.61
C ILE A 154 -7.13 8.30 5.08
N THR A 155 -6.13 7.56 5.53
CA THR A 155 -6.02 7.07 6.90
C THR A 155 -4.75 7.60 7.57
N GLY A 156 -4.78 7.60 8.91
CA GLY A 156 -3.61 7.87 9.74
C GLY A 156 -2.80 6.59 10.02
N PRO A 157 -1.56 6.74 10.53
CA PRO A 157 -0.64 5.61 10.72
C PRO A 157 -0.96 4.72 11.93
N ASN A 158 -2.03 5.03 12.66
CA ASN A 158 -2.46 4.32 13.88
C ASN A 158 -3.86 3.71 13.73
N ILE A 159 -4.40 3.65 12.51
CA ILE A 159 -5.66 2.95 12.25
C ILE A 159 -5.49 1.46 12.61
N SER A 160 -6.46 0.91 13.33
CA SER A 160 -6.49 -0.52 13.64
C SER A 160 -6.92 -1.36 12.43
N ALA A 161 -6.64 -2.66 12.46
CA ALA A 161 -7.04 -3.56 11.39
C ALA A 161 -8.58 -3.66 11.28
N GLU A 162 -9.29 -3.64 12.41
CA GLU A 162 -10.75 -3.65 12.46
C GLU A 162 -11.36 -2.39 11.81
N GLU A 163 -10.89 -1.20 12.19
CA GLU A 163 -11.33 0.06 11.58
C GLU A 163 -11.05 0.08 10.07
N LEU A 164 -9.95 -0.54 9.64
CA LEU A 164 -9.59 -0.61 8.23
C LEU A 164 -10.49 -1.58 7.45
N VAL A 165 -10.89 -2.70 8.06
CA VAL A 165 -11.88 -3.62 7.48
C VAL A 165 -13.21 -2.91 7.28
N ASP A 166 -13.70 -2.20 8.30
CA ASP A 166 -14.96 -1.44 8.21
C ASP A 166 -14.91 -0.42 7.07
N LEU A 167 -13.77 0.29 6.94
CA LEU A 167 -13.53 1.23 5.84
C LEU A 167 -13.54 0.54 4.47
N TYR A 168 -12.93 -0.64 4.33
CA TYR A 168 -12.94 -1.39 3.06
C TYR A 168 -14.34 -1.84 2.69
N GLU A 169 -15.12 -2.34 3.65
CA GLU A 169 -16.51 -2.73 3.43
C GLU A 169 -17.37 -1.54 2.98
N GLU A 170 -17.18 -0.36 3.60
CA GLU A 170 -17.88 0.87 3.21
C GLU A 170 -17.55 1.25 1.76
N LEU A 171 -16.26 1.25 1.39
CA LEU A 171 -15.80 1.61 0.04
C LEU A 171 -16.27 0.63 -1.04
N LEU A 172 -16.41 -0.66 -0.72
CA LEU A 172 -16.90 -1.67 -1.66
C LEU A 172 -18.42 -1.71 -1.76
N ALA A 173 -19.14 -1.10 -0.82
CA ALA A 173 -20.60 -1.01 -0.85
C ALA A 173 -21.12 0.13 -1.76
N THR A 174 -20.34 1.19 -1.97
CA THR A 174 -20.67 2.35 -2.84
C THR A 174 -20.69 2.01 -4.31
#